data_AF-A0A2V5WMK6-F1
#
_entry.id   AF-A0A2V5WMK6-F1
#
_cell.length_a   1.000
_cell.length_b   1.000
_cell.length_c   1.000
_cell.angle_alpha   90.00
_cell.angle_beta   90.00
_cell.angle_gamma   90.00
#
_symmetry.space_group_name_H-M   'P 1'
#
loop_
_entity.id
_entity.type
_entity.pdbx_description
1 polymer ?
#
loop_
_entity_poly.entity_id
_entity_poly.type
_entity_poly.pdbx_seq_one_letter_code
_entity_poly.pdbx_strand_id
1 'polypeptide(L)'
;MQFGIKYYRFKPAGQPTTQAFGVLQPPFGVNLTSILYTNKSLRRRVSDLFRTRHFNLEIRPVEMELRIAKTIEDELFNFPYESISETWKRIIFYMAVLETNQNSTILLDEPEANTFPFYTAYLAERIALDESNQFFLTTHNPYILSSIVGKTKVKDLAVFVASMENYVTKLKPVSVDGLSKILDYGPDAFLNLDKLAAA
;
A
#
# COMPACT_ATOMS: atom_id res chain seq x y z
N MET A 1 3.01 25.83 3.06
CA MET A 1 1.92 24.85 3.29
C MET A 1 1.45 24.35 1.93
N GLN A 2 1.93 23.20 1.47
CA GLN A 2 1.45 22.58 0.23
C GLN A 2 0.64 21.36 0.64
N PHE A 3 -0.61 21.57 1.06
CA PHE A 3 -1.57 20.49 1.31
C PHE A 3 -2.02 19.93 -0.05
N GLY A 4 -1.10 19.30 -0.75
CA GLY A 4 -1.38 18.56 -1.97
C GLY A 4 -1.83 17.16 -1.58
N ILE A 5 -3.07 16.81 -1.92
CA ILE A 5 -3.57 15.44 -1.84
C ILE A 5 -2.69 14.56 -2.73
N LYS A 6 -2.10 13.49 -2.19
CA LYS A 6 -1.20 12.58 -2.91
C LYS A 6 -1.92 11.30 -3.27
N TYR A 7 -2.36 11.19 -4.52
CA TYR A 7 -2.92 9.97 -5.07
C TYR A 7 -1.81 9.01 -5.51
N TYR A 8 -1.84 7.77 -5.03
CA TYR A 8 -0.90 6.72 -5.46
C TYR A 8 -1.64 5.54 -6.09
N ARG A 9 -1.11 5.08 -7.22
CA ARG A 9 -1.60 3.90 -7.93
C ARG A 9 -0.42 3.09 -8.44
N PHE A 10 -0.37 1.82 -8.09
CA PHE A 10 0.66 0.94 -8.64
C PHE A 10 0.49 0.74 -10.15
N LYS A 11 1.60 0.75 -10.89
CA LYS A 11 1.66 0.32 -12.30
C LYS A 11 2.83 -0.65 -12.50
N PRO A 12 2.61 -1.82 -13.13
CA PRO A 12 3.61 -2.89 -13.17
C PRO A 12 4.81 -2.64 -14.09
N ALA A 13 4.69 -1.78 -15.11
CA ALA A 13 5.76 -1.49 -16.07
C ALA A 13 5.50 -0.20 -16.87
N GLY A 14 6.51 0.22 -17.65
CA GLY A 14 6.38 1.23 -18.71
C GLY A 14 6.42 2.68 -18.24
N GLN A 15 6.88 2.94 -17.00
CA GLN A 15 7.08 4.30 -16.51
C GLN A 15 8.56 4.68 -16.62
N PRO A 16 8.89 5.87 -17.17
CA PRO A 16 10.26 6.36 -17.16
C PRO A 16 10.69 6.66 -15.73
N THR A 17 11.90 6.25 -15.34
CA THR A 17 12.42 6.50 -13.99
C THR A 17 12.94 7.94 -13.85
N THR A 18 12.79 8.54 -12.67
CA THR A 18 13.31 9.89 -12.38
C THR A 18 14.29 9.89 -11.21
N GLN A 19 15.16 10.91 -11.15
CA GLN A 19 16.18 11.07 -10.10
C GLN A 19 15.70 11.89 -8.88
N ALA A 20 14.38 12.02 -8.68
CA ALA A 20 13.84 12.84 -7.60
C ALA A 20 14.04 12.17 -6.23
N PHE A 21 14.45 12.96 -5.23
CA PHE A 21 14.65 12.51 -3.85
C PHE A 21 13.51 12.94 -2.91
N GLY A 22 13.56 12.47 -1.66
CA GLY A 22 12.59 12.82 -0.63
C GLY A 22 11.41 11.86 -0.61
N VAL A 23 10.30 12.26 -1.22
CA VAL A 23 9.05 11.46 -1.23
C VAL A 23 8.95 10.60 -2.48
N LEU A 24 8.34 9.42 -2.38
CA LEU A 24 7.94 8.66 -3.57
C LEU A 24 6.99 9.52 -4.39
N GLN A 25 7.28 9.73 -5.67
CA GLN A 25 6.52 10.65 -6.52
C GLN A 25 5.15 10.07 -6.86
N PRO A 26 4.05 10.72 -6.47
CA PRO A 26 2.73 10.33 -6.96
C PRO A 26 2.60 10.62 -8.47
N PRO A 27 1.76 9.87 -9.21
CA PRO A 27 0.97 8.75 -8.71
C PRO A 27 1.66 7.39 -8.79
N PHE A 28 2.67 7.24 -9.66
CA PHE A 28 3.20 5.92 -10.03
C PHE A 28 4.55 5.57 -9.41
N GLY A 29 5.14 6.46 -8.60
CA GLY A 29 6.40 6.19 -7.90
C GLY A 29 7.60 6.06 -8.83
N VAL A 30 7.65 6.89 -9.88
CA VAL A 30 8.67 6.84 -10.93
C VAL A 30 10.11 7.06 -10.42
N ASN A 31 10.28 7.56 -9.21
CA ASN A 31 11.58 7.74 -8.56
C ASN A 31 11.97 6.61 -7.58
N LEU A 32 11.34 5.43 -7.66
CA LEU A 32 11.56 4.33 -6.69
C LEU A 32 13.05 3.99 -6.50
N THR A 33 13.85 3.97 -7.56
CA THR A 33 15.31 3.73 -7.46
C THR A 33 16.00 4.77 -6.58
N SER A 34 15.72 6.06 -6.80
CA SER A 34 16.24 7.19 -6.00
C SER A 34 15.83 7.08 -4.55
N ILE A 35 14.58 6.68 -4.32
CA ILE A 35 14.00 6.52 -2.99
C ILE A 35 14.68 5.37 -2.25
N LEU A 36 14.88 4.21 -2.88
CA LEU A 36 15.61 3.11 -2.28
C LEU A 36 17.09 3.44 -2.07
N TYR A 37 17.70 4.24 -2.94
CA TYR A 37 19.08 4.68 -2.78
C TYR A 37 19.25 5.62 -1.57
N THR A 38 18.32 6.55 -1.36
CA THR A 38 18.44 7.59 -0.32
C THR A 38 17.81 7.21 1.03
N ASN A 39 16.74 6.42 1.04
CA ASN A 39 16.07 5.99 2.26
C ASN A 39 16.64 4.65 2.78
N LYS A 40 17.55 4.72 3.76
CA LYS A 40 18.22 3.55 4.34
C LYS A 40 17.26 2.56 5.02
N SER A 41 16.23 3.07 5.70
CA SER A 41 15.23 2.26 6.40
C SER A 41 14.44 1.41 5.41
N LEU A 42 13.86 2.06 4.40
CA LEU A 42 13.10 1.40 3.35
C LEU A 42 13.98 0.40 2.60
N ARG A 43 15.20 0.80 2.22
CA ARG A 43 16.15 -0.08 1.55
C ARG A 43 16.42 -1.34 2.35
N ARG A 44 16.59 -1.23 3.67
CA ARG A 44 16.81 -2.39 4.54
C ARG A 44 15.60 -3.33 4.50
N ARG A 45 14.38 -2.80 4.68
CA ARG A 45 13.15 -3.62 4.63
C ARG A 45 12.95 -4.32 3.29
N VAL A 46 13.19 -3.62 2.19
CA VAL A 46 13.11 -4.21 0.85
C VAL A 46 14.22 -5.26 0.65
N SER A 47 15.43 -5.00 1.12
CA SER A 47 16.53 -5.98 1.05
C SER A 47 16.21 -7.23 1.87
N ASP A 48 15.62 -7.08 3.06
CA ASP A 48 15.21 -8.19 3.91
C ASP A 48 14.10 -9.03 3.23
N LEU A 49 13.16 -8.39 2.53
CA LEU A 49 12.18 -9.08 1.69
C LEU A 49 12.85 -9.98 0.64
N PHE A 50 13.83 -9.47 -0.12
CA PHE A 50 14.58 -10.26 -1.11
C PHE A 50 15.36 -11.41 -0.46
N ARG A 51 15.97 -11.18 0.70
CA ARG A 51 16.74 -12.19 1.43
C ARG A 51 15.91 -13.38 1.89
N THR A 52 14.60 -13.20 2.14
CA THR A 52 13.70 -14.33 2.44
C THR A 52 13.65 -15.39 1.33
N ARG A 53 14.04 -15.03 0.10
CA ARG A 53 14.13 -15.94 -1.06
C ARG A 53 15.56 -16.13 -1.56
N HIS A 54 16.55 -15.79 -0.74
CA HIS A 54 17.98 -15.88 -1.07
C HIS A 54 18.41 -14.99 -2.25
N PHE A 55 17.75 -13.85 -2.43
CA PHE A 55 18.17 -12.80 -3.35
C PHE A 55 18.67 -11.58 -2.57
N ASN A 56 19.48 -10.75 -3.23
CA ASN A 56 19.92 -9.45 -2.74
C ASN A 56 19.38 -8.35 -3.67
N LEU A 57 18.96 -7.24 -3.08
CA LEU A 57 18.65 -6.02 -3.84
C LEU A 57 19.96 -5.36 -4.27
N GLU A 58 20.11 -5.13 -5.58
CA GLU A 58 21.18 -4.32 -6.15
C GLU A 58 20.59 -2.99 -6.65
N ILE A 59 21.19 -1.87 -6.23
CA ILE A 59 20.79 -0.53 -6.66
C ILE A 59 21.96 0.06 -7.43
N ARG A 60 21.70 0.45 -8.68
CA ARG A 60 22.67 1.08 -9.58
C ARG A 60 22.32 2.55 -9.76
N PRO A 61 22.88 3.45 -8.93
CA PRO A 61 22.40 4.84 -8.85
C PRO A 61 22.81 5.69 -10.05
N VAL A 62 23.86 5.32 -10.80
CA VAL A 62 24.27 6.07 -12.01
C VAL A 62 23.33 5.74 -13.16
N GLU A 63 23.03 4.46 -13.33
CA GLU A 63 22.15 3.91 -14.37
C GLU A 63 20.65 4.06 -14.03
N MET A 64 20.33 4.44 -12.79
CA MET A 64 18.97 4.53 -12.26
C MET A 64 18.20 3.20 -12.32
N GLU A 65 18.95 2.10 -12.22
CA GLU A 65 18.44 0.75 -12.38
C GLU A 65 18.35 0.02 -11.03
N LEU A 66 17.28 -0.76 -10.85
CA LEU A 66 17.18 -1.77 -9.82
C LEU A 66 17.42 -3.15 -10.43
N ARG A 67 18.21 -3.97 -9.74
CA ARG A 67 18.43 -5.37 -10.09
C ARG A 67 18.28 -6.24 -8.85
N ILE A 68 18.12 -7.54 -9.09
CA ILE A 68 18.19 -8.54 -8.04
C ILE A 68 19.34 -9.47 -8.34
N ALA A 69 20.12 -9.78 -7.32
CA ALA A 69 21.32 -10.59 -7.43
C ALA A 69 21.18 -11.86 -6.61
N LYS A 70 21.71 -12.98 -7.11
CA LYS A 70 21.81 -14.24 -6.36
C LYS A 70 23.17 -14.87 -6.61
N THR A 71 23.83 -15.26 -5.53
CA THR A 71 25.06 -16.05 -5.60
C THR A 71 24.68 -17.53 -5.64
N ILE A 72 25.18 -18.24 -6.64
CA ILE A 72 25.05 -19.69 -6.77
C ILE A 72 26.47 -20.23 -6.92
N GLU A 73 26.91 -21.04 -5.95
CA GLU A 73 28.32 -21.43 -5.82
C GLU A 73 29.21 -20.18 -5.75
N ASP A 74 30.11 -19.98 -6.71
CA ASP A 74 31.01 -18.83 -6.79
C ASP A 74 30.57 -17.79 -7.84
N GLU A 75 29.43 -17.99 -8.50
CA GLU A 75 28.93 -17.12 -9.56
C GLU A 75 27.81 -16.18 -9.08
N LEU A 76 27.89 -14.90 -9.49
CA LEU A 76 26.88 -13.89 -9.21
C LEU A 76 25.95 -13.70 -10.42
N PHE A 77 24.70 -14.12 -10.26
CA PHE A 77 23.65 -13.94 -11.25
C PHE A 77 22.84 -12.68 -10.96
N ASN A 78 22.69 -11.81 -11.96
CA ASN A 78 21.93 -10.56 -11.86
C ASN A 78 20.72 -10.59 -12.79
N PHE A 79 19.53 -10.36 -12.25
CA PHE A 79 18.29 -10.30 -13.00
C PHE A 79 17.69 -8.89 -12.96
N PRO A 80 17.01 -8.45 -14.03
CA PRO A 80 16.28 -7.18 -14.01
C PRO A 80 15.23 -7.18 -12.90
N TYR A 81 15.00 -6.03 -12.24
CA TYR A 81 13.93 -5.89 -11.24
C TYR A 81 12.55 -6.26 -11.81
N GLU A 82 12.33 -6.06 -13.12
CA GLU A 82 11.07 -6.42 -13.77
C GLU A 82 10.74 -7.90 -13.75
N SER A 83 11.74 -8.77 -13.55
CA SER A 83 11.57 -10.22 -13.45
C SER A 83 10.88 -10.69 -12.16
N ILE A 84 10.73 -9.81 -11.16
CA ILE A 84 10.08 -10.16 -9.90
C ILE A 84 8.56 -10.14 -10.05
N SER A 85 7.87 -10.92 -9.20
CA SER A 85 6.41 -10.99 -9.21
C SER A 85 5.74 -9.62 -9.00
N GLU A 86 4.57 -9.41 -9.63
CA GLU A 86 3.79 -8.18 -9.45
C GLU A 86 3.50 -7.90 -7.96
N THR A 87 3.18 -8.95 -7.19
CA THR A 87 2.92 -8.82 -5.76
C THR A 87 4.11 -8.19 -5.02
N TRP A 88 5.35 -8.62 -5.30
CA TRP A 88 6.54 -8.02 -4.69
C TRP A 88 6.73 -6.56 -5.13
N LYS A 89 6.55 -6.26 -6.42
CA LYS A 89 6.60 -4.88 -6.92
C LYS A 89 5.58 -3.97 -6.22
N ARG A 90 4.34 -4.46 -6.03
CA ARG A 90 3.26 -3.76 -5.29
C ARG A 90 3.62 -3.51 -3.84
N ILE A 91 4.12 -4.53 -3.14
CA ILE A 91 4.51 -4.41 -1.73
C ILE A 91 5.60 -3.37 -1.57
N ILE A 92 6.64 -3.43 -2.40
CA ILE A 92 7.75 -2.48 -2.39
C ILE A 92 7.26 -1.06 -2.67
N PHE A 93 6.34 -0.90 -3.63
CA PHE A 93 5.71 0.38 -3.94
C PHE A 93 4.95 0.96 -2.73
N TYR A 94 4.06 0.20 -2.10
CA TYR A 94 3.30 0.71 -0.94
C TYR A 94 4.17 0.87 0.32
N MET A 95 5.21 0.05 0.52
CA MET A 95 6.22 0.31 1.54
C MET A 95 6.87 1.69 1.32
N ALA A 96 7.23 2.01 0.06
CA ALA A 96 7.80 3.31 -0.27
C ALA A 96 6.81 4.46 -0.08
N VAL A 97 5.52 4.28 -0.42
CA VAL A 97 4.46 5.27 -0.13
C VAL A 97 4.40 5.58 1.36
N LEU A 98 4.30 4.55 2.21
CA LEU A 98 4.14 4.70 3.64
C LEU A 98 5.40 5.23 4.35
N GLU A 99 6.60 4.88 3.87
CA GLU A 99 7.85 5.28 4.53
C GLU A 99 8.35 6.66 4.17
N THR A 100 7.95 7.18 3.01
CA THR A 100 8.50 8.43 2.50
C THR A 100 7.57 9.62 2.66
N ASN A 101 6.30 9.37 3.02
CA ASN A 101 5.34 10.42 3.32
C ASN A 101 5.23 10.64 4.83
N GLN A 102 5.23 11.92 5.21
CA GLN A 102 4.92 12.38 6.55
C GLN A 102 4.00 13.59 6.44
N ASN A 103 3.10 13.76 7.41
CA ASN A 103 2.19 14.90 7.52
C ASN A 103 1.45 15.17 6.19
N SER A 104 1.00 14.10 5.53
CA SER A 104 0.42 14.13 4.19
C SER A 104 -0.97 13.51 4.16
N THR A 105 -1.82 13.97 3.23
CA THR A 105 -3.08 13.30 2.87
C THR A 105 -2.83 12.38 1.67
N ILE A 106 -3.07 11.09 1.85
CA ILE A 106 -2.73 10.02 0.91
C ILE A 106 -4.01 9.32 0.45
N LEU A 107 -4.18 9.19 -0.87
CA LEU A 107 -5.28 8.44 -1.48
C LEU A 107 -4.73 7.16 -2.08
N LEU A 108 -5.29 6.04 -1.67
CA LEU A 108 -4.98 4.71 -2.22
C LEU A 108 -6.25 4.08 -2.76
N ASP A 109 -6.19 3.64 -4.01
CA ASP A 109 -7.30 2.97 -4.68
C ASP A 109 -7.02 1.47 -4.80
N GLU A 110 -7.84 0.66 -4.13
CA GLU A 110 -7.72 -0.80 -4.01
C GLU A 110 -6.26 -1.28 -3.81
N PRO A 111 -5.57 -0.81 -2.76
CA PRO A 111 -4.14 -1.07 -2.62
C PRO A 111 -3.80 -2.55 -2.36
N GLU A 112 -4.79 -3.36 -2.00
CA GLU A 112 -4.71 -4.81 -1.84
C GLU A 112 -4.74 -5.61 -3.15
N ALA A 113 -5.12 -5.00 -4.27
CA ALA A 113 -5.31 -5.72 -5.53
C ALA A 113 -4.08 -6.55 -5.92
N ASN A 114 -4.29 -7.81 -6.31
CA ASN A 114 -3.24 -8.78 -6.67
C ASN A 114 -2.16 -9.03 -5.58
N THR A 115 -2.51 -8.88 -4.30
CA THR A 115 -1.61 -9.20 -3.18
C THR A 115 -2.11 -10.39 -2.36
N PHE A 116 -1.17 -11.18 -1.80
CA PHE A 116 -1.53 -12.29 -0.92
C PHE A 116 -2.10 -11.77 0.42
N PRO A 117 -3.02 -12.51 1.08
CA PRO A 117 -3.71 -12.05 2.30
C PRO A 117 -2.79 -11.54 3.42
N PHE A 118 -1.62 -12.16 3.59
CA PHE A 118 -0.62 -11.70 4.56
C PHE A 118 -0.19 -10.24 4.33
N TYR A 119 0.05 -9.86 3.08
CA TYR A 119 0.49 -8.50 2.74
C TYR A 119 -0.66 -7.49 2.80
N THR A 120 -1.88 -7.94 2.50
CA THR A 120 -3.11 -7.18 2.70
C THR A 120 -3.24 -6.76 4.17
N ALA A 121 -3.13 -7.70 5.10
CA ALA A 121 -3.18 -7.42 6.54
C ALA A 121 -2.03 -6.51 6.98
N TYR A 122 -0.80 -6.82 6.57
CA TYR A 122 0.37 -5.98 6.86
C TYR A 122 0.18 -4.53 6.41
N LEU A 123 -0.35 -4.31 5.20
CA LEU A 123 -0.59 -2.98 4.68
C LEU A 123 -1.66 -2.24 5.50
N ALA A 124 -2.79 -2.89 5.77
CA ALA A 124 -3.86 -2.31 6.55
C ALA A 124 -3.41 -1.93 7.97
N GLU A 125 -2.69 -2.82 8.67
CA GLU A 125 -2.16 -2.52 10.00
C GLU A 125 -1.19 -1.34 9.96
N ARG A 126 -0.31 -1.28 8.96
CA ARG A 126 0.63 -0.17 8.80
C ARG A 126 -0.06 1.16 8.54
N ILE A 127 -1.19 1.17 7.85
CA ILE A 127 -2.01 2.37 7.64
C ILE A 127 -2.77 2.74 8.91
N ALA A 128 -3.42 1.77 9.57
CA ALA A 128 -4.22 1.99 10.77
C ALA A 128 -3.42 2.55 11.95
N LEU A 129 -2.14 2.16 12.05
CA LEU A 129 -1.23 2.56 13.13
C LEU A 129 -0.35 3.77 12.77
N ASP A 130 -0.52 4.36 11.58
CA ASP A 130 0.22 5.56 11.18
C ASP A 130 -0.41 6.81 11.83
N GLU A 131 0.35 7.49 12.69
CA GLU A 131 -0.09 8.71 13.38
C GLU A 131 0.35 10.01 12.66
N SER A 132 1.09 9.90 11.54
CA SER A 132 1.65 11.05 10.80
C SER A 132 0.80 11.46 9.60
N ASN A 133 0.14 10.51 8.94
CA ASN A 133 -0.55 10.73 7.67
C ASN A 133 -2.07 10.53 7.79
N GLN A 134 -2.83 11.20 6.93
CA GLN A 134 -4.26 10.96 6.75
C GLN A 134 -4.47 10.11 5.50
N PHE A 135 -5.26 9.04 5.60
CA PHE A 135 -5.50 8.12 4.50
C PHE A 135 -6.97 8.15 4.05
N PHE A 136 -7.16 8.15 2.73
CA PHE A 136 -8.43 7.81 2.08
C PHE A 136 -8.21 6.55 1.26
N LEU A 137 -8.99 5.52 1.56
CA LEU A 137 -8.87 4.21 0.96
C LEU A 137 -10.19 3.81 0.31
N THR A 138 -10.13 3.22 -0.87
CA THR A 138 -11.21 2.41 -1.43
C THR A 138 -10.80 0.95 -1.35
N THR A 139 -11.75 0.07 -1.02
CA THR A 139 -11.49 -1.36 -0.95
C THR A 139 -12.80 -2.12 -1.09
N HIS A 140 -12.73 -3.28 -1.75
CA HIS A 140 -13.78 -4.29 -1.72
C HIS A 140 -13.37 -5.52 -0.89
N ASN A 141 -12.24 -5.43 -0.18
CA ASN A 141 -11.63 -6.53 0.54
C ASN A 141 -12.02 -6.51 2.03
N PRO A 142 -12.73 -7.55 2.52
CA PRO A 142 -13.16 -7.62 3.92
C PRO A 142 -12.00 -7.64 4.91
N TYR A 143 -10.83 -8.14 4.52
CA TYR A 143 -9.66 -8.22 5.39
C TYR A 143 -9.00 -6.84 5.58
N ILE A 144 -8.95 -6.00 4.53
CA ILE A 144 -8.52 -4.60 4.70
C ILE A 144 -9.49 -3.89 5.64
N LEU A 145 -10.79 -3.97 5.35
CA LEU A 145 -11.82 -3.30 6.15
C LEU A 145 -11.72 -3.71 7.62
N SER A 146 -11.75 -5.01 7.91
CA SER A 146 -11.70 -5.53 9.28
C SER A 146 -10.40 -5.14 9.99
N SER A 147 -9.27 -5.16 9.29
CA SER A 147 -7.97 -4.78 9.87
C SER A 147 -7.88 -3.28 10.16
N ILE A 148 -8.40 -2.43 9.29
CA ILE A 148 -8.46 -0.98 9.54
C ILE A 148 -9.39 -0.69 10.72
N VAL A 149 -10.61 -1.24 10.70
CA VAL A 149 -11.61 -1.03 11.77
C VAL A 149 -11.09 -1.55 13.12
N GLY A 150 -10.41 -2.70 13.13
CA GLY A 150 -9.94 -3.32 14.38
C GLY A 150 -8.68 -2.69 14.97
N LYS A 151 -7.95 -1.86 14.22
CA LYS A 151 -6.66 -1.30 14.67
C LYS A 151 -6.65 0.23 14.77
N THR A 152 -7.53 0.92 14.05
CA THR A 152 -7.64 2.37 14.12
C THR A 152 -8.51 2.80 15.30
N LYS A 153 -8.10 3.84 16.03
CA LYS A 153 -8.92 4.44 17.09
C LYS A 153 -10.22 4.99 16.48
N VAL A 154 -11.37 4.72 17.09
CA VAL A 154 -12.70 5.12 16.56
C VAL A 154 -12.78 6.61 16.21
N LYS A 155 -12.18 7.48 17.03
CA LYS A 155 -12.16 8.93 16.80
C LYS A 155 -11.38 9.37 15.55
N ASP A 156 -10.49 8.52 15.06
CA ASP A 156 -9.59 8.76 13.93
C ASP A 156 -10.04 7.97 12.68
N LEU A 157 -11.22 7.34 12.73
CA LEU A 157 -11.75 6.46 11.69
C LEU A 157 -13.12 6.93 11.20
N ALA A 158 -13.27 6.99 9.87
CA ALA A 158 -14.57 7.12 9.22
C ALA A 158 -14.71 6.06 8.13
N VAL A 159 -15.81 5.31 8.16
CA VAL A 159 -16.13 4.27 7.16
C VAL A 159 -17.43 4.67 6.48
N PHE A 160 -17.43 4.60 5.15
CA PHE A 160 -18.59 4.86 4.32
C PHE A 160 -18.86 3.65 3.44
N VAL A 161 -20.10 3.17 3.44
CA VAL A 161 -20.57 2.19 2.47
C VAL A 161 -20.98 2.95 1.22
N ALA A 162 -20.35 2.62 0.10
CA ALA A 162 -20.75 3.10 -1.22
C ALA A 162 -21.73 2.14 -1.86
N SER A 163 -22.92 2.63 -2.22
CA SER A 163 -23.95 1.87 -2.94
C SER A 163 -24.42 2.65 -4.17
N MET A 164 -25.08 1.96 -5.09
CA MET A 164 -25.72 2.58 -6.26
C MET A 164 -27.23 2.42 -6.13
N GLU A 165 -27.94 3.55 -6.00
CA GLU A 165 -29.40 3.60 -5.91
C GLU A 165 -29.93 4.43 -7.08
N ASN A 166 -30.76 3.83 -7.95
CA ASN A 166 -31.29 4.49 -9.16
C ASN A 166 -30.21 5.17 -10.02
N TYR A 167 -29.10 4.46 -10.28
CA TYR A 167 -27.94 4.96 -11.04
C TYR A 167 -27.20 6.16 -10.40
N VAL A 168 -27.43 6.43 -9.11
CA VAL A 168 -26.74 7.46 -8.35
C VAL A 168 -25.91 6.81 -7.25
N THR A 169 -24.61 7.14 -7.19
CA THR A 169 -23.74 6.73 -6.09
C THR A 169 -24.17 7.41 -4.79
N LYS A 170 -24.46 6.62 -3.77
CA LYS A 170 -24.77 7.06 -2.41
C LYS A 170 -23.67 6.60 -1.48
N LEU A 171 -23.24 7.48 -0.58
CA LEU A 171 -22.32 7.16 0.51
C LEU A 171 -23.09 7.22 1.83
N LYS A 172 -23.08 6.13 2.58
CA LYS A 172 -23.71 6.06 3.90
C LYS A 172 -22.65 5.85 4.97
N PRO A 173 -22.52 6.73 5.97
CA PRO A 173 -21.56 6.56 7.05
C PRO A 173 -21.96 5.35 7.92
N VAL A 174 -20.97 4.59 8.37
CA VAL A 174 -21.16 3.49 9.31
C VAL A 174 -21.08 4.03 10.74
N SER A 175 -22.07 3.70 11.56
CA SER A 175 -22.11 4.10 12.98
C SER A 175 -21.10 3.30 13.82
N VAL A 176 -20.82 3.74 15.05
CA VAL A 176 -19.92 3.01 15.97
C VAL A 176 -20.40 1.57 16.26
N ASP A 177 -21.72 1.38 16.36
CA ASP A 177 -22.32 0.04 16.45
C ASP A 177 -22.09 -0.78 15.17
N GLY A 178 -22.23 -0.15 14.00
CA GLY A 178 -21.89 -0.75 12.71
C GLY A 178 -20.42 -1.15 12.61
N LEU A 179 -19.48 -0.35 13.15
CA LEU A 179 -18.07 -0.70 13.21
C LEU A 179 -17.83 -1.96 14.05
N SER A 180 -18.55 -2.11 15.17
CA SER A 180 -18.45 -3.31 16.02
C SER A 180 -18.97 -4.54 15.27
N LYS A 181 -20.11 -4.41 14.57
CA LYS A 181 -20.66 -5.48 13.72
C LYS A 181 -19.73 -5.91 12.59
N ILE A 182 -18.96 -4.98 12.00
CA ILE A 182 -17.94 -5.33 11.00
C ILE A 182 -16.92 -6.32 11.58
N LEU A 183 -16.49 -6.10 12.83
CA LEU A 183 -15.55 -6.98 13.51
C LEU A 183 -16.17 -8.33 13.85
N ASP A 184 -17.43 -8.34 14.30
CA ASP A 184 -18.16 -9.57 14.63
C ASP A 184 -18.43 -10.44 13.40
N TYR A 185 -18.79 -9.84 12.28
CA TYR A 185 -19.04 -10.55 11.02
C TYR A 185 -17.76 -10.97 10.29
N GLY A 186 -16.64 -10.27 10.54
CA GLY A 186 -15.37 -10.53 9.87
C GLY A 186 -15.51 -10.55 8.34
N PRO A 187 -15.12 -11.64 7.63
CA PRO A 187 -15.28 -11.75 6.18
C PRO A 187 -16.71 -11.53 5.67
N ASP A 188 -17.72 -11.89 6.45
CA ASP A 188 -19.14 -11.80 6.06
C ASP A 188 -19.72 -10.38 6.19
N ALA A 189 -18.95 -9.43 6.71
CA ALA A 189 -19.36 -8.02 6.82
C ALA A 189 -19.79 -7.44 5.46
N PHE A 190 -19.09 -7.82 4.39
CA PHE A 190 -19.39 -7.36 3.03
C PHE A 190 -20.72 -7.87 2.47
N LEU A 191 -21.20 -9.03 2.93
CA LEU A 191 -22.51 -9.56 2.55
C LEU A 191 -23.66 -8.84 3.27
N ASN A 192 -23.35 -8.07 4.32
CA ASN A 192 -24.31 -7.40 5.18
C ASN A 192 -24.13 -5.88 5.18
N LEU A 193 -23.49 -5.30 4.15
CA LEU A 193 -23.22 -3.85 4.06
C LEU A 193 -24.49 -3.01 4.22
N ASP A 194 -25.63 -3.48 3.69
CA ASP A 194 -26.91 -2.79 3.84
C ASP A 194 -27.35 -2.68 5.31
N LYS A 195 -27.06 -3.69 6.13
CA LYS A 195 -27.35 -3.68 7.58
C LYS A 195 -26.36 -2.83 8.37
N LEU A 196 -25.16 -2.61 7.83
CA LEU A 196 -24.13 -1.75 8.44
C LEU A 196 -24.36 -0.27 8.13
N ALA A 197 -24.98 0.01 6.97
CA ALA A 197 -25.34 1.33 6.50
C ALA A 197 -26.77 1.76 6.86
N ALA A 198 -27.58 0.85 7.42
CA ALA A 198 -28.88 1.13 8.00
C ALA A 198 -28.69 1.61 9.44
N ALA A 199 -28.62 2.92 9.61
CA ALA A 199 -28.81 3.57 10.91
C ALA A 199 -30.30 3.74 11.20
#